data_AF-A0A4Q3B1N6-F1
#
_entry.id   AF-A0A4Q3B1N6-F1
#
_cell.length_a   1.000
_cell.length_b   1.000
_cell.length_c   1.000
_cell.angle_alpha   90.00
_cell.angle_beta   90.00
_cell.angle_gamma   90.00
#
_symmetry.space_group_name_H-M   'P 1'
#
loop_
_entity.id
_entity.type
_entity.pdbx_description
1 polymer ?
#
loop_
_entity_poly.entity_id
_entity_poly.type
_entity_poly.pdbx_seq_one_letter_code
_entity_poly.pdbx_strand_id
1 'polypeptide(L)'
;MDLEQLKYPIGQFIMPEIFDEKQAKIWISEIENLPEQIKIATENLSDEELNQTYRPDGWTLRQVVHHIPDSHMNAYIRFKQAMTEDIPIIRP
;
A
#
# COMPACT_ATOMS: atom_id res chain seq x y z
N MET A 1 -5.46 -22.90 8.15
CA MET A 1 -5.16 -21.46 8.17
C MET A 1 -6.21 -20.80 7.30
N ASP A 2 -6.90 -19.78 7.79
CA ASP A 2 -7.93 -19.10 7.00
C ASP A 2 -7.26 -18.21 5.95
N LEU A 3 -7.52 -18.47 4.67
CA LEU A 3 -6.93 -17.72 3.56
C LEU A 3 -7.36 -16.25 3.56
N GLU A 4 -8.56 -15.95 4.07
CA GLU A 4 -9.05 -14.58 4.12
C GLU A 4 -8.28 -13.77 5.17
N GLN A 5 -8.07 -14.36 6.35
CA GLN A 5 -7.21 -13.78 7.38
C GLN A 5 -5.77 -13.54 6.89
N LEU A 6 -5.23 -14.38 6.00
CA LEU A 6 -3.90 -14.18 5.42
C LEU A 6 -3.86 -13.09 4.36
N LYS A 7 -4.96 -12.87 3.63
CA LYS A 7 -5.07 -11.76 2.67
C LYS A 7 -5.20 -10.42 3.39
N TYR A 8 -5.92 -10.40 4.51
CA TYR A 8 -6.19 -9.20 5.32
C TYR A 8 -5.72 -9.39 6.77
N PRO A 9 -4.41 -9.54 7.01
CA PRO A 9 -3.88 -9.86 8.34
C PRO A 9 -4.17 -8.78 9.40
N ILE A 10 -4.43 -7.55 8.95
CA ILE A 10 -4.82 -6.40 9.80
C ILE A 10 -6.26 -5.92 9.52
N GLY A 11 -7.06 -6.73 8.83
CA GLY A 11 -8.40 -6.36 8.37
C GLY A 11 -8.41 -5.54 7.08
N GLN A 12 -9.61 -5.15 6.64
CA GLN A 12 -9.82 -4.27 5.49
C GLN A 12 -9.92 -2.81 5.96
N PHE A 13 -9.66 -1.87 5.06
CA PHE A 13 -9.90 -0.45 5.32
C PHE A 13 -11.38 -0.21 5.63
N ILE A 14 -11.64 0.46 6.75
CA ILE A 14 -12.96 0.94 7.14
C ILE A 14 -12.90 2.47 7.11
N MET A 15 -13.69 3.09 6.23
CA MET A 15 -13.76 4.54 6.14
C MET A 15 -14.26 5.12 7.47
N PRO A 16 -13.50 6.02 8.12
CA PRO A 16 -13.97 6.65 9.35
C PRO A 16 -15.16 7.57 9.05
N GLU A 17 -16.14 7.60 9.95
CA GLU A 17 -17.30 8.50 9.85
C GLU A 17 -16.90 9.98 9.88
N ILE A 18 -15.79 10.29 10.57
CA ILE A 18 -15.25 11.64 10.71
C ILE A 18 -13.79 11.60 10.27
N PHE A 19 -13.45 12.47 9.32
CA PHE A 19 -12.08 12.76 8.91
C PHE A 19 -11.84 14.26 9.06
N ASP A 20 -10.88 14.63 9.90
CA ASP A 20 -10.50 16.02 10.18
C ASP A 20 -9.04 16.29 9.81
N GLU A 21 -8.61 17.54 10.00
CA GLU A 21 -7.25 17.97 9.68
C GLU A 21 -6.19 17.23 10.52
N LYS A 22 -6.53 16.80 11.74
CA LYS A 22 -5.62 16.03 12.58
C LYS A 22 -5.40 14.64 11.98
N GLN A 23 -6.47 13.96 11.56
CA GLN A 23 -6.36 12.67 10.89
C GLN A 23 -5.62 12.78 9.56
N ALA A 24 -5.84 13.85 8.80
CA ALA A 24 -5.11 14.15 7.57
C ALA A 24 -3.59 14.23 7.83
N LYS A 25 -3.17 14.98 8.86
CA LYS A 25 -1.75 15.11 9.22
C LYS A 25 -1.11 13.78 9.63
N ILE A 26 -1.87 12.92 10.33
CA ILE A 26 -1.40 11.57 10.69
C ILE A 26 -1.18 10.73 9.43
N TRP A 27 -2.16 10.65 8.53
CA TRP A 27 -2.02 9.84 7.31
C TRP A 27 -0.93 10.35 6.36
N ILE A 28 -0.75 11.67 6.26
CA ILE A 28 0.36 12.25 5.50
C ILE A 28 1.70 11.79 6.07
N SER A 29 1.86 11.83 7.40
CA SER A 29 3.07 11.34 8.07
C SER A 29 3.28 9.84 7.88
N GLU A 30 2.23 9.03 7.92
CA GLU A 30 2.33 7.58 7.67
C GLU A 30 2.79 7.28 6.23
N ILE A 31 2.25 7.99 5.23
CA ILE A 31 2.68 7.87 3.83
C ILE A 31 4.15 8.30 3.66
N GLU A 32 4.57 9.38 4.32
CA GLU A 32 5.94 9.89 4.28
C GLU A 32 6.95 8.90 4.89
N ASN A 33 6.58 8.21 5.97
CA ASN A 33 7.46 7.28 6.68
C ASN A 33 7.51 5.87 6.06
N LEU A 34 6.50 5.47 5.27
CA LEU A 34 6.38 4.13 4.72
C LEU A 34 7.63 3.64 3.93
N PRO A 35 8.28 4.45 3.07
CA PRO A 35 9.45 3.99 2.33
C PRO A 35 10.60 3.51 3.23
N GLU A 36 10.89 4.22 4.32
CA GLU A 36 11.93 3.82 5.26
C GLU A 36 11.54 2.57 6.03
N GLN A 37 10.26 2.44 6.43
CA GLN A 37 9.76 1.23 7.08
C GLN A 37 9.89 -0.01 6.18
N ILE A 38 9.60 0.11 4.87
CA ILE A 38 9.79 -0.97 3.90
C ILE A 38 11.26 -1.33 3.77
N LYS A 39 12.14 -0.32 3.71
CA LYS A 39 13.58 -0.53 3.63
C LYS A 39 14.08 -1.32 4.85
N ILE A 40 13.76 -0.88 6.06
CA ILE A 40 14.14 -1.56 7.30
C ILE A 40 13.56 -2.99 7.33
N ALA A 41 12.32 -3.18 6.92
CA ALA A 41 11.68 -4.50 6.90
C ALA A 41 12.32 -5.48 5.91
N THR A 42 13.05 -4.98 4.91
CA THR A 42 13.62 -5.79 3.82
C THR A 42 15.15 -5.84 3.82
N GLU A 43 15.83 -4.99 4.60
CA GLU A 43 17.28 -4.77 4.49
C GLU A 43 18.14 -6.02 4.79
N ASN A 44 17.63 -6.94 5.60
CA ASN A 44 18.35 -8.15 6.02
C ASN A 44 17.83 -9.42 5.34
N LEU A 45 16.88 -9.29 4.40
CA LEU A 45 16.33 -10.45 3.68
C LEU A 45 17.29 -10.88 2.57
N SER A 46 17.57 -12.18 2.52
CA SER A 46 18.25 -12.81 1.39
C SER A 46 17.38 -12.85 0.14
N ASP A 47 17.98 -13.11 -1.02
CA ASP A 47 17.24 -13.30 -2.27
C ASP A 47 16.26 -14.48 -2.21
N GLU A 48 16.60 -15.53 -1.46
CA GLU A 48 15.72 -16.67 -1.24
C GLU A 48 14.48 -16.26 -0.44
N GLU A 49 14.66 -15.53 0.66
CA GLU A 49 13.55 -15.01 1.49
C GLU A 49 12.68 -14.03 0.72
N LEU A 50 13.28 -13.12 -0.08
CA LEU A 50 12.54 -12.19 -0.92
C LEU A 50 11.66 -12.89 -1.98
N ASN A 51 12.02 -14.12 -2.37
CA ASN A 51 11.26 -14.94 -3.32
C ASN A 51 10.24 -15.86 -2.65
N GLN A 52 10.11 -15.85 -1.32
CA GLN A 52 9.05 -16.57 -0.62
C GLN A 52 7.71 -15.85 -0.77
N THR A 53 6.63 -16.61 -0.93
CA THR A 53 5.27 -16.09 -1.01
C THR A 53 4.72 -15.72 0.36
N TYR A 54 4.10 -14.54 0.50
CA TYR A 54 3.56 -14.09 1.80
C TYR A 54 2.34 -14.91 2.28
N ARG A 55 1.69 -15.64 1.37
CA ARG A 55 0.59 -16.58 1.62
C ARG A 55 0.52 -17.64 0.51
N PRO A 56 -0.18 -18.78 0.71
CA PRO A 56 -0.40 -19.76 -0.36
C PRO A 56 -0.99 -19.11 -1.61
N ASP A 57 -0.44 -19.46 -2.77
CA ASP A 57 -0.79 -18.93 -4.10
C ASP A 57 -0.78 -17.38 -4.17
N GLY A 58 0.05 -16.76 -3.33
CA GLY A 58 0.22 -15.32 -3.24
C GLY A 58 1.45 -14.81 -3.97
N TRP A 59 1.66 -13.50 -3.88
CA TRP A 59 2.89 -12.87 -4.37
C TRP A 59 4.08 -13.16 -3.49
N THR A 60 5.27 -13.11 -4.08
CA THR A 60 6.51 -13.08 -3.32
C THR A 60 6.66 -11.76 -2.56
N LEU A 61 7.49 -11.74 -1.50
CA LEU A 61 7.79 -10.49 -0.80
C LEU A 61 8.33 -9.42 -1.77
N ARG A 62 9.21 -9.82 -2.70
CA ARG A 62 9.73 -8.95 -3.77
C ARG A 62 8.62 -8.34 -4.62
N GLN A 63 7.64 -9.14 -5.05
CA GLN A 63 6.50 -8.67 -5.83
C GLN A 63 5.62 -7.69 -5.05
N VAL A 64 5.36 -7.96 -3.76
CA VAL A 64 4.62 -7.04 -2.90
C VAL A 64 5.36 -5.71 -2.75
N VAL A 65 6.67 -5.75 -2.48
CA VAL A 65 7.50 -4.55 -2.35
C VAL A 65 7.49 -3.71 -3.62
N HIS A 66 7.58 -4.33 -4.81
CA HIS A 66 7.48 -3.61 -6.08
C HIS A 66 6.07 -3.12 -6.41
N HIS A 67 5.03 -3.82 -5.97
CA HIS A 67 3.65 -3.39 -6.18
C HIS A 67 3.32 -2.08 -5.45
N ILE A 68 3.91 -1.84 -4.28
CA ILE A 68 3.66 -0.63 -3.48
C ILE A 68 3.91 0.66 -4.28
N PRO A 69 5.12 0.91 -4.85
CA PRO A 69 5.35 2.11 -5.65
C PRO A 69 4.50 2.16 -6.92
N ASP A 70 4.24 1.03 -7.59
CA ASP A 70 3.37 1.00 -8.78
C ASP A 70 1.94 1.44 -8.45
N SER A 71 1.40 0.92 -7.36
CA SER A 71 0.07 1.27 -6.84
C SER A 71 0.01 2.73 -6.37
N HIS A 72 1.05 3.20 -5.68
CA HIS A 72 1.14 4.57 -5.17
C HIS A 72 1.29 5.59 -6.31
N MET A 73 2.03 5.26 -7.36
CA MET A 73 2.14 6.10 -8.55
C MET A 73 0.78 6.25 -9.26
N ASN A 74 0.03 5.16 -9.38
CA ASN A 74 -1.35 5.20 -9.88
C ASN A 74 -2.24 6.09 -9.01
N ALA A 75 -2.18 5.95 -7.68
CA ALA A 75 -2.94 6.79 -6.77
C ALA A 75 -2.58 8.27 -6.93
N TYR A 76 -1.29 8.62 -6.95
CA TYR A 76 -0.81 9.99 -7.11
C TYR A 76 -1.33 10.65 -8.39
N ILE A 77 -1.32 9.92 -9.52
CA ILE A 77 -1.87 10.40 -10.79
C ILE A 77 -3.37 10.66 -10.67
N ARG A 78 -4.12 9.73 -10.07
CA ARG A 78 -5.57 9.87 -9.86
C ARG A 78 -5.91 11.07 -8.98
N PHE A 79 -5.11 11.33 -7.93
CA PHE A 79 -5.27 12.54 -7.10
C PHE A 79 -5.07 13.81 -7.91
N LYS A 80 -4.05 13.88 -8.78
CA LYS A 80 -3.87 15.03 -9.66
C LYS A 80 -5.07 15.23 -10.58
N GLN A 81 -5.55 14.17 -11.22
CA GLN A 81 -6.72 14.23 -12.10
C GLN A 81 -7.97 14.71 -11.35
N ALA A 82 -8.24 14.17 -10.16
CA ALA A 82 -9.37 14.58 -9.33
C ALA A 82 -9.33 16.06 -8.92
N MET A 83 -8.13 16.66 -8.83
CA MET A 83 -7.96 18.07 -8.52
C MET A 83 -8.07 18.99 -9.75
N THR A 84 -7.97 18.44 -10.97
CA THR A 84 -7.89 19.23 -12.21
C THR A 84 -9.00 18.93 -13.23
N GLU A 85 -9.80 17.90 -13.03
CA GLU A 85 -10.87 17.44 -13.91
C GLU A 85 -12.19 17.34 -13.12
N ASP A 86 -13.33 17.60 -13.78
CA ASP A 86 -14.66 17.57 -13.14
C ASP A 86 -15.11 16.14 -12.79
N ILE A 87 -14.95 15.21 -13.75
CA ILE A 87 -15.20 13.78 -13.56
C ILE A 87 -14.04 13.01 -14.21
N PRO A 88 -12.96 12.72 -13.46
CA PRO A 88 -11.78 12.09 -14.02
C PRO A 88 -12.07 10.64 -14.44
N ILE A 89 -11.56 10.25 -15.62
CA ILE A 89 -11.63 8.87 -16.10
C ILE A 89 -10.39 8.12 -15.61
N ILE A 90 -10.60 7.05 -14.84
CA ILE A 90 -9.51 6.18 -14.38
C ILE A 90 -8.87 5.49 -15.59
N ARG A 91 -7.56 5.71 -15.77
CA ARG A 91 -6.75 5.05 -16.80
C ARG A 91 -5.91 3.94 -16.14
N PRO A 92 -5.83 2.75 -16.74
CA PRO A 92 -5.00 1.65 -16.26
C PRO A 92 -3.51 1.88 -16.51
#